data_AF-A0A081NE71-F1
#
_entry.id   AF-A0A081NE71-F1
#
_cell.length_a   1.000
_cell.length_b   1.000
_cell.length_c   1.000
_cell.angle_alpha   90.00
_cell.angle_beta   90.00
_cell.angle_gamma   90.00
#
_symmetry.space_group_name_H-M   'P 1'
#
loop_
_entity.id
_entity.type
_entity.pdbx_description
1 polymer ?
#
loop_
_entity_poly.entity_id
_entity_poly.type
_entity_poly.pdbx_seq_one_letter_code
_entity_poly.pdbx_strand_id
1 'polypeptide(L)'
;MLKRLFASRKRPYLINGHIREKIRIDLSGNILTMELPPHHSYGGFAGDTSSGEKAPPESINIYSPDGYWSDQIEEEEGMGWRREGFAMQSILKREWDFMGPVWRGRPLGSISMVMMLCHDETLPETMSYFNPSDFGKITLRAAYFKALRAINLHKPKVPVNWQVIQKQQIPWVLYEIHDTLQGDPEQTRLLANSLASLMIPLAREYSLRLYFTYTGYTPVSFSRKNMNKVRDQIIESMQLSYTPEHLQQIRHLRERHPESTITEELEPMPWVFPEWRIGDADAGEPEYMITKAGTPAPTLS
;
A
#
# COMPACT_ATOMS: atom_id res chain seq x y z
N MET A 1 -3.31 -20.52 24.66
CA MET A 1 -1.87 -20.43 25.02
C MET A 1 -1.01 -21.61 24.51
N LEU A 2 -1.48 -22.86 24.51
CA LEU A 2 -0.69 -24.03 24.07
C LEU A 2 -0.04 -23.91 22.68
N LYS A 3 -0.70 -23.28 21.70
CA LYS A 3 -0.14 -23.08 20.35
C LYS A 3 1.14 -22.24 20.32
N ARG A 4 1.37 -21.36 21.31
CA ARG A 4 2.61 -20.56 21.41
C ARG A 4 3.80 -21.38 21.91
N LEU A 5 3.59 -22.50 22.62
CA LEU A 5 4.67 -23.38 23.08
C LEU A 5 5.48 -23.96 21.92
N PHE A 6 4.82 -24.17 20.78
CA PHE A 6 5.43 -24.72 19.56
C PHE A 6 5.78 -23.63 18.53
N ALA A 7 5.70 -22.36 18.91
CA ALA A 7 6.02 -21.25 18.02
C ALA A 7 7.52 -21.21 17.72
N SER A 8 7.87 -20.96 16.47
CA SER A 8 9.25 -20.84 16.00
C SER A 8 9.33 -19.81 14.87
N ARG A 9 10.53 -19.46 14.41
CA ARG A 9 10.68 -18.63 13.19
C ARG A 9 10.01 -19.25 11.96
N LYS A 10 10.03 -20.59 11.85
CA LYS A 10 9.40 -21.30 10.73
C LYS A 10 7.87 -21.30 10.83
N ARG A 11 7.33 -21.33 12.04
CA ARG A 11 5.89 -21.37 12.35
C ARG A 11 5.60 -20.42 13.50
N PRO A 12 5.58 -19.10 13.26
CA PRO A 12 5.28 -18.14 14.30
C PRO A 12 3.81 -18.27 14.73
N TYR A 13 3.53 -17.84 15.95
CA TYR A 13 2.17 -17.78 16.46
C TYR A 13 1.57 -16.39 16.23
N LEU A 14 0.51 -16.32 15.43
CA LEU A 14 -0.31 -15.12 15.26
C LEU A 14 -1.39 -15.09 16.36
N ILE A 15 -1.37 -14.07 17.20
CA ILE A 15 -2.36 -13.96 18.29
C ILE A 15 -3.75 -13.81 17.69
N ASN A 16 -4.67 -14.67 18.14
CA ASN A 16 -6.05 -14.75 17.66
C ASN A 16 -6.21 -14.85 16.13
N GLY A 17 -5.16 -15.27 15.40
CA GLY A 17 -5.18 -15.30 13.93
C GLY A 17 -6.15 -16.29 13.27
N HIS A 18 -6.90 -17.04 14.07
CA HIS A 18 -7.98 -17.94 13.62
C HIS A 18 -9.36 -17.28 13.73
N ILE A 19 -9.47 -16.21 14.51
CA ILE A 19 -10.66 -15.37 14.62
C ILE A 19 -10.65 -14.41 13.43
N ARG A 20 -11.84 -14.13 12.88
CA ARG A 20 -12.03 -13.18 11.80
C ARG A 20 -13.07 -12.16 12.20
N GLU A 21 -12.72 -10.89 12.06
CA GLU A 21 -13.59 -9.75 12.23
C GLU A 21 -14.08 -9.32 10.85
N LYS A 22 -15.39 -9.35 10.66
CA LYS A 22 -15.99 -8.88 9.42
C LYS A 22 -16.12 -7.36 9.47
N ILE A 23 -15.56 -6.70 8.46
CA ILE A 23 -15.67 -5.26 8.28
C ILE A 23 -16.54 -5.01 7.06
N ARG A 24 -17.46 -4.05 7.17
CA ARG A 24 -18.26 -3.52 6.07
C ARG A 24 -18.18 -2.00 6.12
N ILE A 25 -17.80 -1.39 5.00
CA ILE A 25 -17.68 0.06 4.85
C ILE A 25 -18.48 0.47 3.62
N ASP A 26 -19.33 1.48 3.77
CA ASP A 26 -20.02 2.14 2.68
C ASP A 26 -19.18 3.34 2.17
N LEU A 27 -18.70 3.27 0.93
CA LEU A 27 -17.87 4.28 0.28
C LEU A 27 -18.69 5.02 -0.78
N SER A 28 -19.57 5.91 -0.32
CA SER A 28 -20.58 6.62 -1.14
C SER A 28 -21.40 5.68 -2.03
N GLY A 29 -21.96 4.61 -1.45
CA GLY A 29 -22.76 3.59 -2.11
C GLY A 29 -21.95 2.39 -2.61
N ASN A 30 -20.63 2.52 -2.77
CA ASN A 30 -19.77 1.36 -3.07
C ASN A 30 -19.50 0.59 -1.77
N ILE A 31 -19.92 -0.66 -1.69
CA ILE A 31 -19.83 -1.43 -0.44
C ILE A 31 -18.59 -2.30 -0.44
N LEU A 32 -17.63 -1.97 0.42
CA LEU A 32 -16.46 -2.80 0.69
C LEU A 32 -16.76 -3.74 1.86
N THR A 33 -16.50 -5.03 1.68
CA THR A 33 -16.49 -6.01 2.77
C THR A 33 -15.17 -6.76 2.79
N MET A 34 -14.69 -7.11 3.98
CA MET A 34 -13.45 -7.87 4.18
C MET A 34 -13.44 -8.56 5.53
N GLU A 35 -12.59 -9.57 5.67
CA GLU A 35 -12.34 -10.26 6.94
C GLU A 35 -10.90 -10.04 7.40
N LEU A 36 -10.74 -9.47 8.58
CA LEU A 36 -9.43 -9.21 9.17
C LEU A 36 -9.21 -10.10 10.40
N PRO A 37 -8.00 -10.60 10.65
CA PRO A 37 -7.66 -11.05 12.00
C PRO A 37 -7.76 -9.86 12.99
N PRO A 38 -8.09 -10.11 14.27
CA PRO A 38 -8.12 -9.05 15.29
C PRO A 38 -6.80 -8.28 15.36
N HIS A 39 -6.87 -6.97 15.63
CA HIS A 39 -5.69 -6.13 15.83
C HIS A 39 -4.83 -6.67 16.97
N HIS A 40 -3.51 -6.68 16.79
CA HIS A 40 -2.59 -6.97 17.88
C HIS A 40 -1.23 -6.29 17.65
N SER A 41 -0.92 -5.31 18.50
CA SER A 41 0.40 -4.69 18.61
C SER A 41 1.00 -4.87 20.01
N TYR A 42 2.24 -5.38 20.07
CA TYR A 42 2.98 -5.68 21.30
C TYR A 42 3.31 -4.41 22.10
N GLY A 43 3.40 -3.26 21.42
CA GLY A 43 3.54 -1.95 22.07
C GLY A 43 2.31 -1.51 22.87
N GLY A 44 1.22 -2.29 22.81
CA GLY A 44 -0.06 -2.02 23.47
C GLY A 44 -1.11 -1.54 22.49
N PHE A 45 -2.35 -1.42 23.00
CA PHE A 45 -3.37 -0.61 22.35
C PHE A 45 -2.88 0.82 22.45
N ALA A 46 -2.37 1.39 21.36
CA ALA A 46 -2.42 2.83 21.26
C ALA A 46 -3.91 3.16 21.44
N GLY A 47 -4.25 3.77 22.59
CA GLY A 47 -5.56 4.40 22.77
C GLY A 47 -5.73 5.48 21.72
N ASP A 48 -6.81 6.24 21.83
CA ASP A 48 -7.32 7.28 20.92
C ASP A 48 -6.33 8.37 20.39
N THR A 49 -5.04 8.20 20.59
CA THR A 49 -3.98 8.77 19.76
C THR A 49 -4.20 8.44 18.27
N SER A 50 -3.73 9.32 17.39
CA SER A 50 -3.71 9.19 15.92
C SER A 50 -3.06 7.90 15.38
N SER A 51 -2.47 7.08 16.26
CA SER A 51 -1.85 5.78 16.00
C SER A 51 -2.61 4.57 16.56
N GLY A 52 -3.77 4.78 17.21
CA GLY A 52 -4.57 3.76 17.89
C GLY A 52 -5.47 2.89 17.02
N GLU A 53 -5.98 1.81 17.62
CA GLU A 53 -6.99 0.95 16.99
C GLU A 53 -8.30 1.74 16.82
N LYS A 54 -8.50 2.32 15.64
CA LYS A 54 -9.78 2.92 15.27
C LYS A 54 -10.76 1.85 14.84
N ALA A 55 -11.99 1.94 15.34
CA ALA A 55 -13.11 1.21 14.78
C ALA A 55 -13.23 1.57 13.30
N PRO A 56 -13.41 0.60 12.39
CA PRO A 56 -13.62 0.90 10.99
C PRO A 56 -14.89 1.76 10.84
N PRO A 57 -14.87 2.83 10.03
CA PRO A 57 -16.06 3.64 9.82
C PRO A 57 -17.13 2.81 9.11
N GLU A 58 -18.39 3.00 9.47
CA GLU A 58 -19.52 2.34 8.81
C GLU A 58 -19.77 2.90 7.40
N SER A 59 -19.59 4.22 7.25
CA SER A 59 -19.72 4.93 5.98
C SER A 59 -18.73 6.09 5.86
N ILE A 60 -18.31 6.38 4.63
CA ILE A 60 -17.47 7.51 4.25
C ILE A 60 -18.06 8.11 2.96
N ASN A 61 -18.23 9.44 2.93
CA ASN A 61 -18.49 10.13 1.69
C ASN A 61 -17.17 10.39 0.95
N ILE A 62 -16.85 9.58 -0.06
CA ILE A 62 -15.58 9.69 -0.81
C ILE A 62 -15.43 11.00 -1.59
N TYR A 63 -16.54 11.68 -1.85
CA TYR A 63 -16.59 12.97 -2.58
C TYR A 63 -16.51 14.18 -1.65
N SER A 64 -16.52 13.96 -0.33
CA SER A 64 -16.32 15.04 0.62
C SER A 64 -14.85 15.46 0.61
N PRO A 65 -14.51 16.74 0.38
CA PRO A 65 -13.13 17.21 0.49
C PRO A 65 -12.65 17.14 1.95
N ASP A 66 -13.59 17.25 2.90
CA ASP A 66 -13.31 17.23 4.33
C ASP A 66 -12.80 15.85 4.75
N GLY A 67 -11.48 15.75 4.99
CA GLY A 67 -10.83 14.53 5.46
C GLY A 67 -9.66 14.07 4.59
N TYR A 68 -9.52 14.62 3.40
CA TYR A 68 -8.32 14.44 2.59
C TYR A 68 -7.24 15.43 3.02
N TRP A 69 -6.00 14.94 3.11
CA TRP A 69 -4.82 15.79 3.11
C TRP A 69 -4.06 15.56 1.82
N SER A 70 -3.63 16.66 1.20
CA SER A 70 -2.85 16.63 -0.04
C SER A 70 -1.37 16.45 0.26
N ASP A 71 -0.61 16.05 -0.75
CA ASP A 71 0.85 16.07 -0.73
C ASP A 71 1.44 17.48 -0.98
N GLN A 72 0.65 18.55 -0.83
CA GLN A 72 1.11 19.94 -0.99
C GLN A 72 2.19 20.34 0.01
N ILE A 73 2.18 19.75 1.22
CA ILE A 73 3.24 19.96 2.21
C ILE A 73 4.61 19.57 1.64
N GLU A 74 4.68 18.54 0.79
CA GLU A 74 5.95 18.17 0.14
C GLU A 74 6.45 19.31 -0.76
N GLU A 75 5.57 20.06 -1.41
CA GLU A 75 5.96 21.22 -2.22
C GLU A 75 6.45 22.39 -1.36
N GLU A 76 5.76 22.68 -0.26
CA GLU A 76 6.13 23.73 0.71
C GLU A 76 7.50 23.45 1.37
N GLU A 77 7.82 22.18 1.62
CA GLU A 77 9.10 21.72 2.17
C GLU A 77 10.21 21.59 1.08
N GLY A 78 9.96 22.05 -0.16
CA GLY A 78 10.94 21.93 -1.25
C GLY A 78 11.12 20.51 -1.80
N MET A 79 10.28 19.58 -1.37
CA MET A 79 10.17 18.20 -1.86
C MET A 79 9.11 18.04 -2.95
N GLY A 80 8.77 19.09 -3.71
CA GLY A 80 7.79 19.00 -4.81
C GLY A 80 8.12 17.93 -5.86
N TRP A 81 9.40 17.54 -5.98
CA TRP A 81 9.84 16.41 -6.80
C TRP A 81 9.33 15.04 -6.32
N ARG A 82 8.81 14.94 -5.08
CA ARG A 82 8.14 13.76 -4.51
C ARG A 82 6.63 13.75 -4.69
N ARG A 83 6.07 14.87 -5.15
CA ARG A 83 4.64 15.05 -5.32
C ARG A 83 4.12 14.14 -6.42
N GLU A 84 3.17 13.28 -6.06
CA GLU A 84 2.52 12.39 -7.01
C GLU A 84 1.31 13.09 -7.64
N GLY A 85 0.63 13.95 -6.88
CA GLY A 85 -0.57 14.69 -7.30
C GLY A 85 -1.87 14.08 -6.79
N PHE A 86 -1.88 13.50 -5.58
CA PHE A 86 -3.10 12.94 -4.99
C PHE A 86 -3.32 13.46 -3.57
N ALA A 87 -4.60 13.52 -3.19
CA ALA A 87 -5.02 13.71 -1.83
C ALA A 87 -5.42 12.35 -1.22
N MET A 88 -5.19 12.16 0.09
CA MET A 88 -5.49 10.90 0.75
C MET A 88 -6.21 11.05 2.08
N GLN A 89 -7.02 10.05 2.43
CA GLN A 89 -7.70 9.93 3.70
C GLN A 89 -7.48 8.51 4.26
N SER A 90 -6.96 8.39 5.48
CA SER A 90 -6.76 7.10 6.15
C SER A 90 -8.09 6.59 6.69
N ILE A 91 -8.49 5.38 6.27
CA ILE A 91 -9.73 4.72 6.69
C ILE A 91 -9.48 3.86 7.92
N LEU A 92 -8.50 2.97 7.84
CA LEU A 92 -8.21 2.02 8.91
C LEU A 92 -6.73 1.63 8.92
N LYS A 93 -6.21 1.39 10.12
CA LYS A 93 -4.89 0.82 10.35
C LYS A 93 -5.02 -0.40 11.25
N ARG A 94 -4.32 -1.47 10.88
CA ARG A 94 -4.20 -2.70 11.66
C ARG A 94 -2.75 -3.16 11.68
N GLU A 95 -2.37 -3.87 12.73
CA GLU A 95 -1.06 -4.47 12.90
C GLU A 95 -1.26 -5.85 13.51
N TRP A 96 -0.40 -6.77 13.10
CA TRP A 96 -0.38 -8.13 13.60
C TRP A 96 1.04 -8.61 13.85
N ASP A 97 1.32 -8.94 15.10
CA ASP A 97 2.61 -9.47 15.53
C ASP A 97 2.72 -10.99 15.38
N PHE A 98 3.90 -11.41 14.91
CA PHE A 98 4.29 -12.81 14.86
C PHE A 98 5.09 -13.17 16.11
N MET A 99 4.48 -13.92 17.02
CA MET A 99 5.12 -14.33 18.27
C MET A 99 6.02 -15.54 18.07
N GLY A 100 7.19 -15.49 18.70
CA GLY A 100 8.11 -16.62 18.82
C GLY A 100 7.81 -17.50 20.03
N PRO A 101 8.77 -18.36 20.43
CA PRO A 101 8.65 -19.19 21.61
C PRO A 101 8.27 -18.40 22.88
N VAL A 102 7.64 -19.06 23.85
CA VAL A 102 7.08 -18.40 25.05
C VAL A 102 8.12 -17.65 25.91
N TRP A 103 9.38 -18.08 25.92
CA TRP A 103 10.48 -17.42 26.63
C TRP A 103 10.97 -16.14 25.93
N ARG A 104 10.53 -15.87 24.70
CA ARG A 104 10.80 -14.61 24.01
C ARG A 104 9.66 -13.64 24.30
N GLY A 105 9.98 -12.56 25.00
CA GLY A 105 9.02 -11.48 25.31
C GLY A 105 8.57 -10.70 24.09
N ARG A 106 9.50 -10.42 23.15
CA ARG A 106 9.23 -9.58 21.96
C ARG A 106 8.78 -10.41 20.73
N PRO A 107 7.98 -9.83 19.83
CA PRO A 107 7.67 -10.43 18.52
C PRO A 107 8.93 -10.80 17.73
N LEU A 108 8.77 -11.72 16.79
CA LEU A 108 9.77 -12.00 15.77
C LEU A 108 9.76 -10.88 14.72
N GLY A 109 8.57 -10.52 14.26
CA GLY A 109 8.30 -9.41 13.34
C GLY A 109 6.82 -9.08 13.32
N SER A 110 6.41 -8.12 12.50
CA SER A 110 5.03 -7.69 12.37
C SER A 110 4.67 -7.39 10.91
N ILE A 111 3.38 -7.50 10.61
CA ILE A 111 2.78 -6.96 9.39
C ILE A 111 1.76 -5.92 9.81
N SER A 112 1.85 -4.73 9.23
CA SER A 112 0.81 -3.70 9.39
C SER A 112 0.12 -3.45 8.06
N MET A 113 -1.17 -3.15 8.12
CA MET A 113 -1.98 -2.74 6.99
C MET A 113 -2.54 -1.35 7.25
N VAL A 114 -2.39 -0.47 6.27
CA VAL A 114 -3.07 0.83 6.25
C VAL A 114 -3.93 0.88 5.00
N MET A 115 -5.22 1.17 5.17
CA MET A 115 -6.16 1.40 4.09
C MET A 115 -6.36 2.91 3.93
N MET A 116 -6.11 3.42 2.74
CA MET A 116 -6.29 4.81 2.38
C MET A 116 -7.25 4.95 1.22
N LEU A 117 -8.12 5.93 1.30
CA LEU A 117 -8.83 6.48 0.17
C LEU A 117 -7.93 7.50 -0.50
N CYS A 118 -7.87 7.49 -1.83
CA CYS A 118 -7.03 8.39 -2.60
C CYS A 118 -7.86 9.04 -3.72
N HIS A 119 -7.76 10.36 -3.83
CA HIS A 119 -8.29 11.16 -4.92
C HIS A 119 -7.12 11.70 -5.74
N ASP A 120 -7.09 11.38 -7.03
CA ASP A 120 -6.05 11.85 -7.94
C ASP A 120 -6.45 13.20 -8.52
N GLU A 121 -5.86 14.27 -7.97
CA GLU A 121 -6.17 15.66 -8.35
C GLU A 121 -5.58 16.02 -9.73
N THR A 122 -4.62 15.23 -10.20
CA THR A 122 -3.87 15.50 -11.44
C THR A 122 -4.25 14.56 -12.58
N LEU A 123 -5.25 13.70 -12.38
CA LEU A 123 -5.67 12.74 -13.40
C LEU A 123 -6.29 13.47 -14.61
N PRO A 124 -5.79 13.27 -15.84
CA PRO A 124 -6.36 13.89 -17.02
C PRO A 124 -7.84 13.53 -17.20
N GLU A 125 -8.62 14.44 -17.80
CA GLU A 125 -10.05 14.22 -18.10
C GLU A 125 -10.30 12.99 -18.98
N THR A 126 -9.32 12.66 -19.82
CA THR A 126 -9.36 11.52 -20.74
C THR A 126 -9.06 10.18 -20.07
N MET A 127 -8.55 10.17 -18.84
CA MET A 127 -8.17 8.97 -18.12
C MET A 127 -9.19 8.61 -17.04
N SER A 128 -9.24 7.32 -16.70
CA SER A 128 -10.10 6.80 -15.65
C SER A 128 -9.47 5.59 -14.97
N TYR A 129 -9.58 5.51 -13.64
CA TYR A 129 -9.26 4.28 -12.90
C TYR A 129 -10.11 3.06 -13.34
N PHE A 130 -11.24 3.29 -14.02
CA PHE A 130 -12.08 2.22 -14.56
C PHE A 130 -11.63 1.69 -15.93
N ASN A 131 -10.72 2.37 -16.61
CA ASN A 131 -10.11 1.89 -17.85
C ASN A 131 -8.86 1.06 -17.50
N PRO A 132 -8.77 -0.24 -17.87
CA PRO A 132 -7.65 -1.10 -17.46
C PRO A 132 -6.25 -0.61 -17.88
N SER A 133 -6.11 -0.10 -19.11
CA SER A 133 -4.86 0.46 -19.61
C SER A 133 -4.45 1.71 -18.83
N ASP A 134 -5.39 2.64 -18.60
CA ASP A 134 -5.13 3.83 -17.79
C ASP A 134 -4.78 3.47 -16.36
N PHE A 135 -5.53 2.55 -15.77
CA PHE A 135 -5.29 2.05 -14.43
C PHE A 135 -3.89 1.46 -14.26
N GLY A 136 -3.39 0.72 -15.26
CA GLY A 136 -2.01 0.23 -15.27
C GLY A 136 -0.98 1.36 -15.23
N LYS A 137 -1.15 2.39 -16.07
CA LYS A 137 -0.27 3.58 -16.10
C LYS A 137 -0.29 4.35 -14.79
N ILE A 138 -1.49 4.60 -14.25
CA ILE A 138 -1.68 5.29 -12.97
C ILE A 138 -1.02 4.49 -11.84
N THR A 139 -1.23 3.17 -11.80
CA THR A 139 -0.63 2.30 -10.78
C THR A 139 0.91 2.29 -10.88
N LEU A 140 1.46 2.27 -12.10
CA LEU A 140 2.91 2.33 -12.30
C LEU A 140 3.50 3.67 -11.83
N ARG A 141 2.82 4.78 -12.12
CA ARG A 141 3.19 6.10 -11.59
C ARG A 141 3.14 6.14 -10.06
N ALA A 142 2.08 5.60 -9.45
CA ALA A 142 1.97 5.50 -8.00
C ALA A 142 3.12 4.67 -7.39
N ALA A 143 3.51 3.58 -8.05
CA ALA A 143 4.64 2.74 -7.62
C ALA A 143 5.98 3.51 -7.65
N TYR A 144 6.21 4.34 -8.69
CA TYR A 144 7.37 5.22 -8.78
C TYR A 144 7.45 6.16 -7.57
N PHE A 145 6.40 6.92 -7.28
CA PHE A 145 6.41 7.88 -6.17
C PHE A 145 6.43 7.20 -4.80
N LYS A 146 5.82 6.03 -4.65
CA LYS A 146 5.90 5.27 -3.41
C LYS A 146 7.33 4.82 -3.13
N ALA A 147 8.06 4.36 -4.14
CA ALA A 147 9.47 4.01 -4.02
C ALA A 147 10.36 5.25 -3.79
N LEU A 148 10.05 6.36 -4.45
CA LEU A 148 10.71 7.65 -4.25
C LEU A 148 10.61 8.13 -2.78
N ARG A 149 9.42 8.03 -2.16
CA ARG A 149 9.24 8.32 -0.73
C ARG A 149 9.92 7.30 0.19
N ALA A 150 10.23 6.13 -0.35
CA ALA A 150 10.95 5.06 0.33
C ALA A 150 12.46 5.07 0.05
N ILE A 151 13.05 6.11 -0.57
CA ILE A 151 14.50 6.16 -0.91
C ILE A 151 15.42 5.94 0.29
N ASN A 152 14.98 6.29 1.50
CA ASN A 152 15.72 5.99 2.72
C ASN A 152 15.94 4.47 2.94
N LEU A 153 15.23 3.61 2.19
CA LEU A 153 15.37 2.15 2.14
C LEU A 153 16.37 1.67 1.08
N HIS A 154 17.56 2.28 1.01
CA HIS A 154 18.71 1.74 0.26
C HIS A 154 18.43 1.30 -1.19
N LYS A 155 18.01 2.24 -2.05
CA LYS A 155 17.72 2.02 -3.49
C LYS A 155 16.61 0.98 -3.70
N PRO A 156 15.33 1.38 -3.67
CA PRO A 156 14.22 0.46 -3.80
C PRO A 156 14.12 -0.17 -5.20
N LYS A 157 13.73 -1.44 -5.25
CA LYS A 157 13.35 -2.18 -6.46
C LYS A 157 11.83 -2.28 -6.52
N VAL A 158 11.22 -1.78 -7.60
CA VAL A 158 9.77 -1.64 -7.76
C VAL A 158 9.37 -1.61 -9.25
N PRO A 159 8.18 -2.11 -9.64
CA PRO A 159 7.34 -3.03 -8.87
C PRO A 159 7.97 -4.42 -8.86
N VAL A 160 7.89 -5.12 -7.73
CA VAL A 160 8.28 -6.53 -7.58
C VAL A 160 7.02 -7.36 -7.38
N ASN A 161 6.98 -8.58 -7.92
CA ASN A 161 5.80 -9.46 -7.81
C ASN A 161 4.51 -8.75 -8.25
N TRP A 162 4.57 -8.04 -9.38
CA TRP A 162 3.39 -7.41 -9.97
C TRP A 162 2.34 -8.48 -10.29
N GLN A 163 1.13 -8.26 -9.81
CA GLN A 163 0.03 -9.19 -9.98
C GLN A 163 -1.26 -8.41 -10.25
N VAL A 164 -1.92 -8.78 -11.33
CA VAL A 164 -3.29 -8.36 -11.61
C VAL A 164 -4.24 -9.38 -10.99
N ILE A 165 -5.06 -8.91 -10.06
CA ILE A 165 -6.06 -9.72 -9.38
C ILE A 165 -7.39 -9.48 -10.09
N GLN A 166 -7.80 -10.48 -10.87
CA GLN A 166 -9.08 -10.46 -11.56
C GLN A 166 -10.22 -10.72 -10.56
N LYS A 167 -10.69 -9.65 -9.91
CA LYS A 167 -11.85 -9.66 -9.02
C LYS A 167 -12.98 -8.85 -9.64
N GLN A 168 -14.15 -9.48 -9.72
CA GLN A 168 -15.41 -8.80 -10.07
C GLN A 168 -15.29 -8.06 -11.42
N GLN A 169 -15.66 -6.78 -11.46
CA GLN A 169 -15.87 -6.05 -12.71
C GLN A 169 -14.66 -5.22 -13.13
N ILE A 170 -13.62 -5.05 -12.31
CA ILE A 170 -12.40 -4.31 -12.67
C ILE A 170 -11.22 -4.99 -11.97
N PRO A 171 -10.08 -5.21 -12.67
CA PRO A 171 -8.89 -5.75 -12.04
C PRO A 171 -8.40 -4.89 -10.88
N TRP A 172 -7.85 -5.53 -9.86
CA TRP A 172 -7.05 -4.87 -8.82
C TRP A 172 -5.57 -5.15 -9.12
N VAL A 173 -4.67 -4.30 -8.64
CA VAL A 173 -3.23 -4.50 -8.84
C VAL A 173 -2.52 -4.59 -7.51
N LEU A 174 -1.78 -5.66 -7.31
CA LEU A 174 -0.87 -5.87 -6.20
C LEU A 174 0.57 -5.78 -6.71
N TYR A 175 1.42 -5.07 -6.00
CA TYR A 175 2.87 -5.10 -6.22
C TYR A 175 3.63 -4.92 -4.90
N GLU A 176 4.91 -5.20 -4.93
CA GLU A 176 5.82 -5.07 -3.80
C GLU A 176 6.97 -4.08 -4.10
N ILE A 177 7.53 -3.51 -3.04
CA ILE A 177 8.74 -2.71 -3.06
C ILE A 177 9.74 -3.40 -2.14
N HIS A 178 10.88 -3.80 -2.71
CA HIS A 178 11.94 -4.49 -2.00
C HIS A 178 13.17 -3.60 -1.92
N ASP A 179 13.96 -3.80 -0.88
CA ASP A 179 15.29 -3.24 -0.75
C ASP A 179 16.29 -3.98 -1.67
N THR A 180 17.33 -3.29 -2.16
CA THR A 180 18.43 -3.86 -2.95
C THR A 180 19.72 -4.07 -2.15
N LEU A 181 19.66 -3.98 -0.82
CA LEU A 181 20.78 -4.32 0.07
C LEU A 181 21.49 -5.63 -0.32
N GLN A 182 22.81 -5.61 -0.22
CA GLN A 182 23.66 -6.79 -0.44
C GLN A 182 23.77 -7.62 0.84
N GLY A 183 23.80 -8.95 0.70
CA GLY A 183 24.03 -9.87 1.81
C GLY A 183 23.20 -11.16 1.67
N ASP A 184 23.45 -12.12 2.56
CA ASP A 184 22.67 -13.35 2.63
C ASP A 184 21.26 -13.05 3.17
N PRO A 185 20.19 -13.21 2.38
CA PRO A 185 18.82 -12.99 2.85
C PRO A 185 18.46 -13.84 4.07
N GLU A 186 19.07 -15.00 4.25
CA GLU A 186 18.72 -15.85 5.39
C GLU A 186 19.36 -15.38 6.70
N GLN A 187 20.31 -14.42 6.65
CA GLN A 187 21.02 -13.88 7.81
C GLN A 187 20.80 -12.37 8.01
N THR A 188 20.46 -11.63 6.96
CA THR A 188 20.27 -10.17 7.02
C THR A 188 18.81 -9.82 7.25
N ARG A 189 18.47 -9.43 8.49
CA ARG A 189 17.10 -9.07 8.88
C ARG A 189 16.50 -7.92 8.05
N LEU A 190 17.31 -6.93 7.66
CA LEU A 190 16.82 -5.77 6.91
C LEU A 190 16.19 -6.17 5.56
N LEU A 191 16.69 -7.24 4.93
CA LEU A 191 16.12 -7.80 3.69
C LEU A 191 14.72 -8.41 3.87
N ALA A 192 14.29 -8.62 5.12
CA ALA A 192 12.96 -9.11 5.46
C ALA A 192 11.93 -7.97 5.53
N ASN A 193 12.38 -6.71 5.54
CA ASN A 193 11.50 -5.56 5.44
C ASN A 193 11.11 -5.35 3.98
N SER A 194 9.83 -5.09 3.76
CA SER A 194 9.28 -4.81 2.44
C SER A 194 7.95 -4.08 2.59
N LEU A 195 7.48 -3.50 1.49
CA LEU A 195 6.15 -2.94 1.39
C LEU A 195 5.42 -3.67 0.27
N ALA A 196 4.15 -4.04 0.49
CA ALA A 196 3.24 -4.42 -0.58
C ALA A 196 2.14 -3.37 -0.71
N SER A 197 1.70 -3.07 -1.93
CA SER A 197 0.63 -2.12 -2.21
C SER A 197 -0.41 -2.77 -3.11
N LEU A 198 -1.66 -2.75 -2.66
CA LEU A 198 -2.83 -3.13 -3.44
C LEU A 198 -3.61 -1.87 -3.81
N MET A 199 -3.92 -1.69 -5.09
CA MET A 199 -4.71 -0.59 -5.61
C MET A 199 -6.03 -1.11 -6.18
N ILE A 200 -7.14 -0.45 -5.83
CA ILE A 200 -8.50 -0.84 -6.20
C ILE A 200 -9.26 0.39 -6.71
N PRO A 201 -9.78 0.38 -7.95
CA PRO A 201 -10.61 1.46 -8.48
C PRO A 201 -11.94 1.61 -7.72
N LEU A 202 -12.33 2.84 -7.36
CA LEU A 202 -13.61 3.15 -6.70
C LEU A 202 -14.53 4.02 -7.57
N ALA A 203 -13.95 5.01 -8.25
CA ALA A 203 -14.62 5.90 -9.21
C ALA A 203 -13.59 6.38 -10.24
N ARG A 204 -13.98 7.26 -11.18
CA ARG A 204 -13.09 7.75 -12.25
C ARG A 204 -11.73 8.27 -11.74
N GLU A 205 -11.71 9.03 -10.66
CA GLU A 205 -10.52 9.69 -10.08
C GLU A 205 -10.20 9.18 -8.66
N TYR A 206 -10.94 8.18 -8.17
CA TYR A 206 -10.82 7.70 -6.79
C TYR A 206 -10.39 6.23 -6.75
N SER A 207 -9.47 5.94 -5.85
CA SER A 207 -9.00 4.58 -5.57
C SER A 207 -8.89 4.29 -4.09
N LEU A 208 -8.99 3.01 -3.74
CA LEU A 208 -8.58 2.49 -2.45
C LEU A 208 -7.15 1.96 -2.59
N ARG A 209 -6.25 2.40 -1.71
CA ARG A 209 -4.88 1.91 -1.63
C ARG A 209 -4.68 1.22 -0.28
N LEU A 210 -4.33 -0.06 -0.30
CA LEU A 210 -3.90 -0.79 0.89
C LEU A 210 -2.39 -0.91 0.85
N TYR A 211 -1.74 -0.50 1.93
CA TYR A 211 -0.31 -0.67 2.13
C TYR A 211 -0.08 -1.70 3.22
N PHE A 212 0.67 -2.75 2.88
CA PHE A 212 1.13 -3.73 3.84
C PHE A 212 2.62 -3.52 4.10
N THR A 213 2.98 -3.08 5.31
CA THR A 213 4.37 -2.83 5.70
C THR A 213 4.88 -3.99 6.55
N TYR A 214 6.00 -4.58 6.14
CA TYR A 214 6.60 -5.75 6.79
C TYR A 214 7.78 -5.32 7.64
N THR A 215 7.73 -5.64 8.93
CA THR A 215 8.86 -5.55 9.86
C THR A 215 9.36 -6.97 10.09
N GLY A 216 10.24 -7.45 9.21
CA GLY A 216 10.54 -8.87 9.09
C GLY A 216 11.52 -9.45 10.13
N TYR A 217 11.77 -10.75 10.00
CA TYR A 217 12.77 -11.50 10.76
C TYR A 217 13.55 -12.46 9.87
N THR A 218 14.67 -12.97 10.37
CA THR A 218 15.41 -14.03 9.68
C THR A 218 14.95 -15.42 10.12
N PRO A 219 14.98 -16.41 9.22
CA PRO A 219 15.32 -16.28 7.79
C PRO A 219 14.24 -15.55 6.96
N VAL A 220 14.65 -14.75 5.96
CA VAL A 220 13.73 -13.92 5.15
C VAL A 220 12.66 -14.76 4.48
N SER A 221 13.03 -15.93 3.98
CA SER A 221 12.10 -16.87 3.34
C SER A 221 10.91 -17.23 4.25
N PHE A 222 11.15 -17.49 5.54
CA PHE A 222 10.10 -17.78 6.51
C PHE A 222 9.29 -16.53 6.87
N SER A 223 9.95 -15.39 7.05
CA SER A 223 9.26 -14.12 7.35
C SER A 223 8.28 -13.75 6.25
N ARG A 224 8.76 -13.68 4.99
CA ARG A 224 7.92 -13.33 3.84
C ARG A 224 6.77 -14.32 3.66
N LYS A 225 7.03 -15.63 3.75
CA LYS A 225 5.97 -16.64 3.66
C LYS A 225 4.84 -16.41 4.68
N ASN A 226 5.19 -16.12 5.93
CA ASN A 226 4.19 -15.94 6.99
C ASN A 226 3.45 -14.60 6.87
N MET A 227 4.13 -13.53 6.44
CA MET A 227 3.53 -12.20 6.24
C MET A 227 2.64 -12.17 4.99
N ASN A 228 3.11 -12.72 3.87
CA ASN A 228 2.32 -12.88 2.64
C ASN A 228 1.05 -13.66 2.93
N LYS A 229 1.12 -14.75 3.71
CA LYS A 229 -0.08 -15.50 4.10
C LYS A 229 -1.14 -14.64 4.77
N VAL A 230 -0.78 -13.70 5.64
CA VAL A 230 -1.76 -12.79 6.28
C VAL A 230 -2.34 -11.81 5.27
N ARG A 231 -1.47 -11.17 4.46
CA ARG A 231 -1.88 -10.27 3.38
C ARG A 231 -2.85 -10.98 2.42
N ASP A 232 -2.45 -12.13 1.88
CA ASP A 232 -3.18 -12.86 0.85
C ASP A 232 -4.55 -13.29 1.39
N GLN A 233 -4.64 -13.76 2.63
CA GLN A 233 -5.92 -14.07 3.28
C GLN A 233 -6.85 -12.85 3.38
N ILE A 234 -6.30 -11.67 3.69
CA ILE A 234 -7.09 -10.43 3.73
C ILE A 234 -7.59 -10.12 2.32
N ILE A 235 -6.68 -10.07 1.33
CA ILE A 235 -7.01 -9.75 -0.06
C ILE A 235 -8.04 -10.72 -0.62
N GLU A 236 -7.90 -12.02 -0.38
CA GLU A 236 -8.83 -13.07 -0.79
C GLU A 236 -10.24 -12.83 -0.22
N SER A 237 -10.35 -12.41 1.05
CA SER A 237 -11.64 -12.14 1.70
C SER A 237 -12.36 -10.88 1.20
N MET A 238 -11.64 -9.95 0.57
CA MET A 238 -12.21 -8.67 0.17
C MET A 238 -13.22 -8.80 -0.97
N GLN A 239 -14.34 -8.08 -0.88
CA GLN A 239 -15.33 -7.92 -1.94
C GLN A 239 -15.76 -6.46 -2.03
N LEU A 240 -15.88 -5.93 -3.25
CA LEU A 240 -16.34 -4.57 -3.51
C LEU A 240 -17.59 -4.59 -4.40
N SER A 241 -18.70 -4.04 -3.94
CA SER A 241 -19.90 -3.88 -4.76
C SER A 241 -20.01 -2.44 -5.23
N TYR A 242 -20.04 -2.22 -6.54
CA TYR A 242 -20.18 -0.90 -7.14
C TYR A 242 -21.64 -0.45 -7.23
N THR A 243 -21.86 0.86 -7.25
CA THR A 243 -23.19 1.42 -7.54
C THR A 243 -23.60 1.15 -8.99
N PRO A 244 -24.91 1.19 -9.32
CA PRO A 244 -25.39 1.04 -10.70
C PRO A 244 -24.74 2.03 -11.68
N GLU A 245 -24.49 3.26 -11.24
CA GLU A 245 -23.89 4.33 -12.04
C GLU A 245 -22.43 3.98 -12.39
N HIS A 246 -21.64 3.55 -11.41
CA HIS A 246 -20.27 3.10 -11.66
C HIS A 246 -20.23 1.86 -12.57
N LEU A 247 -21.14 0.89 -12.37
CA LEU A 247 -21.26 -0.26 -13.26
C LEU A 247 -21.62 0.14 -14.70
N GLN A 248 -22.42 1.18 -14.89
CA GLN A 248 -22.69 1.73 -16.21
C GLN A 248 -21.45 2.40 -16.82
N GLN A 249 -20.70 3.18 -16.05
CA GLN A 249 -19.45 3.79 -16.52
C GLN A 249 -18.40 2.75 -16.93
N ILE A 250 -18.24 1.68 -16.13
CA ILE A 250 -17.34 0.57 -16.43
C ILE A 250 -17.73 -0.10 -17.76
N ARG A 251 -19.04 -0.37 -17.97
CA ARG A 251 -19.54 -0.94 -19.22
C ARG A 251 -19.29 -0.02 -20.41
N HIS A 252 -19.62 1.26 -20.27
CA HIS A 252 -19.41 2.24 -21.32
C HIS A 252 -17.93 2.35 -21.74
N LEU A 253 -17.01 2.38 -20.78
CA LEU A 253 -15.56 2.42 -21.06
C LEU A 253 -15.07 1.16 -21.77
N ARG A 254 -15.59 -0.02 -21.39
CA ARG A 254 -15.28 -1.29 -22.07
C ARG A 254 -15.80 -1.36 -23.50
N GLU A 255 -17.00 -0.83 -23.74
CA GLU A 255 -17.56 -0.76 -25.09
C GLU A 255 -16.77 0.19 -26.00
N ARG A 256 -16.28 1.30 -25.42
CA ARG A 256 -15.50 2.30 -26.16
C ARG A 256 -14.04 1.90 -26.36
N HIS A 257 -13.47 1.12 -25.45
CA HIS A 257 -12.08 0.67 -25.45
C HIS A 257 -11.99 -0.84 -25.20
N PRO A 258 -12.51 -1.68 -26.10
CA PRO A 258 -12.59 -3.13 -25.91
C PRO A 258 -11.21 -3.80 -25.83
N GLU A 259 -10.19 -3.22 -26.44
CA GLU A 259 -8.80 -3.63 -26.39
C GLU A 259 -8.04 -3.15 -25.13
N SER A 260 -8.69 -2.39 -24.25
CA SER A 260 -8.04 -1.89 -23.04
C SER A 260 -7.76 -3.04 -22.07
N THR A 261 -6.48 -3.36 -21.94
CA THR A 261 -5.96 -4.38 -21.02
C THR A 261 -4.92 -3.78 -20.10
N ILE A 262 -4.80 -4.36 -18.91
CA ILE A 262 -3.70 -4.10 -18.01
C ILE A 262 -2.59 -5.12 -18.24
N THR A 263 -1.33 -4.69 -18.13
CA THR A 263 -0.19 -5.60 -18.20
C THR A 263 -0.26 -6.59 -17.04
N GLU A 264 -0.39 -7.88 -17.34
CA GLU A 264 -0.53 -8.96 -16.34
C GLU A 264 0.76 -9.22 -15.57
N GLU A 265 1.91 -9.11 -16.24
CA GLU A 265 3.24 -9.36 -15.66
C GLU A 265 4.16 -8.19 -15.97
N LEU A 266 4.85 -7.69 -14.93
CA LEU A 266 5.76 -6.57 -15.08
C LEU A 266 7.04 -6.82 -14.27
N GLU A 267 8.17 -6.77 -14.97
CA GLU A 267 9.48 -6.78 -14.31
C GLU A 267 9.75 -5.44 -13.61
N PRO A 268 10.57 -5.45 -12.54
CA PRO A 268 10.96 -4.24 -11.84
C PRO A 268 11.58 -3.21 -12.79
N MET A 269 11.09 -1.97 -12.69
CA MET A 269 11.50 -0.90 -13.58
C MET A 269 12.94 -0.48 -13.26
N PRO A 270 13.75 -0.14 -14.28
CA PRO A 270 15.14 0.28 -14.10
C PRO A 270 15.25 1.75 -13.66
N TRP A 271 14.35 2.20 -12.78
CA TRP A 271 14.34 3.58 -12.31
C TRP A 271 15.56 3.89 -11.44
N VAL A 272 16.19 5.02 -11.73
CA VAL A 272 17.24 5.61 -10.90
C VAL A 272 16.59 6.74 -10.11
N PHE A 273 16.61 6.68 -8.79
CA PHE A 273 16.02 7.73 -7.96
C PHE A 273 17.02 8.88 -7.74
N PRO A 274 16.54 10.13 -7.58
CA PRO A 274 17.41 11.30 -7.41
C PRO A 274 18.22 11.21 -6.11
N GLU A 275 19.43 11.76 -6.17
CA GLU A 275 20.25 12.01 -4.99
C GLU A 275 19.94 13.42 -4.47
N TRP A 276 19.87 13.58 -3.16
CA TRP A 276 19.53 14.84 -2.52
C TRP A 276 20.34 15.05 -1.23
N ARG A 277 20.43 16.30 -0.78
CA ARG A 277 21.01 16.70 0.50
C ARG A 277 20.08 17.69 1.20
N ILE A 278 20.28 17.86 2.51
CA ILE A 278 19.67 18.97 3.24
C ILE A 278 20.30 20.27 2.72
N GLY A 279 19.47 21.27 2.44
CA GLY A 279 19.90 22.59 2.02
C GLY A 279 20.49 23.40 3.15
N ASP A 280 21.31 24.38 2.79
CA ASP A 280 21.87 25.35 3.71
C ASP A 280 20.93 26.56 3.83
N ALA A 281 20.22 26.64 4.96
CA ALA A 281 19.31 27.75 5.25
C ALA A 281 20.03 29.10 5.33
N ASP A 282 21.29 29.13 5.79
CA ASP A 282 22.09 30.36 5.88
C ASP A 282 22.49 30.87 4.48
N ALA A 283 22.55 29.97 3.50
CA ALA A 283 22.76 30.29 2.09
C ALA A 283 21.45 30.57 1.31
N GLY A 284 20.29 30.51 1.98
CA GLY A 284 18.98 30.70 1.35
C GLY A 284 18.52 29.52 0.48
N GLU A 285 19.07 28.33 0.69
CA GLU A 285 18.65 27.12 -0.03
C GLU A 285 17.34 26.54 0.55
N PRO A 286 16.49 25.93 -0.30
CA PRO A 286 15.37 25.09 0.16
C PRO A 286 15.82 23.96 1.09
N GLU A 287 14.94 23.47 1.97
CA GLU A 287 15.27 22.41 2.96
C GLU A 287 15.89 21.17 2.31
N TYR A 288 15.48 20.82 1.09
CA TYR A 288 16.02 19.69 0.33
C TYR A 288 16.49 20.12 -1.07
N MET A 289 17.75 19.81 -1.38
CA MET A 289 18.39 20.11 -2.66
C MET A 289 18.70 18.82 -3.41
N ILE A 290 18.21 18.69 -4.65
CA ILE A 290 18.61 17.58 -5.54
C ILE A 290 20.05 17.83 -6.00
N THR A 291 20.94 16.88 -5.72
CA THR A 291 22.33 16.90 -6.16
C THR A 291 22.51 16.18 -7.49
N LYS A 292 21.65 15.20 -7.79
CA LYS A 292 21.65 14.46 -9.06
C LYS A 292 20.24 14.03 -9.44
N ALA A 293 19.85 14.34 -10.68
CA ALA A 293 18.55 13.93 -11.20
C ALA A 293 18.44 12.41 -11.37
N GLY A 294 17.24 11.89 -11.11
CA GLY A 294 16.86 10.51 -11.37
C GLY A 294 16.14 10.34 -12.72
N THR A 295 15.63 9.14 -12.97
CA THR A 295 14.67 8.87 -14.04
C THR A 295 13.40 9.70 -13.80
N PRO A 296 12.83 10.37 -14.81
CA PRO A 296 11.58 11.09 -14.65
C PRO A 296 10.42 10.15 -14.30
N ALA A 297 9.44 10.66 -13.57
CA ALA A 297 8.23 9.91 -13.24
C ALA A 297 7.45 9.54 -14.52
N PRO A 298 6.78 8.37 -14.56
CA PRO A 298 5.87 8.03 -15.65
C PRO A 298 4.80 9.12 -15.84
N THR A 299 4.58 9.55 -17.09
CA THR A 299 3.60 10.59 -17.42
C THR A 299 2.19 10.02 -17.57
N LEU A 300 1.20 10.84 -17.21
CA LEU A 300 -0.21 10.61 -17.48
C LEU A 300 -0.60 11.47 -18.69
N SER A 301 -0.18 11.06 -19.89
CA SER A 301 -0.40 11.77 -21.15
C SER A 301 -0.64 10.80 -22.29
#